data_AF-A0AAE0KMX8-F1
#
_entry.id   AF-A0AAE0KMX8-F1
#
_cell.length_a   1.000
_cell.length_b   1.000
_cell.length_c   1.000
_cell.angle_alpha   90.00
_cell.angle_beta   90.00
_cell.angle_gamma   90.00
#
_symmetry.space_group_name_H-M   'P 1'
#
loop_
_entity.id
_entity.type
_entity.pdbx_description
1 polymer ?
#
loop_
_entity_poly.entity_id
_entity_poly.type
_entity_poly.pdbx_seq_one_letter_code
_entity_poly.pdbx_strand_id
1 'polypeptide(L)'
;MRSFALVSALAAVSAVQAGPTKRASITPVTTKGNAFFVGDDRFYIRGVDYQPGGSAANVDPLADKKICEPDIEKFKKLGVNVVRVYSTDNSLDHTDCMNALSDAGIYVVLDANNPLYSINRENPGPSYNAVYLQSVFATIDAFIKFDNTLGFFSGNEVIHDNKSTTLAARYVKATTRDMRQYIRARGYRHALVGYSAADVTDNRMQTAAYFNCGTDDERSDFFAFNDYSWCSSDFVTSGWDKKVKSFSGYGLPIFLSEYGCNANVRDFGEINALMSDKMTSVYSGGLLYEYTYEENKYGIVNITTGRANLAGPRVELDEFAAFAKALKDNPAPTGTGGYNPSATSQPCPAKDANWIVETTLLPALPDGAKKFLTEGAGKGPGLKGAGSQNAGGSSTTDAAPGSGTSGVTAGAAGTTSKAAGVSLMAPLDKAPFIISGIVAFFTLAGAFAL
;
A
#
# COMPACT_ATOMS: atom_id res chain seq x y z
N MET A 1 76.64 40.02 -5.11
CA MET A 1 75.63 39.11 -5.67
C MET A 1 75.25 38.10 -4.58
N ARG A 2 74.03 38.20 -4.02
CA ARG A 2 73.44 37.20 -3.13
C ARG A 2 72.17 36.70 -3.82
N SER A 3 72.16 35.46 -4.29
CA SER A 3 70.96 34.83 -4.85
C SER A 3 70.19 34.15 -3.72
N PHE A 4 68.96 34.59 -3.49
CA PHE A 4 67.97 33.89 -2.67
C PHE A 4 67.27 32.84 -3.54
N ALA A 5 67.34 31.57 -3.15
CA ALA A 5 66.48 30.53 -3.69
C ALA A 5 65.30 30.33 -2.73
N LEU A 6 64.11 30.70 -3.20
CA LEU A 6 62.83 30.42 -2.54
C LEU A 6 62.44 28.97 -2.79
N VAL A 7 62.33 28.17 -1.73
CA VAL A 7 61.71 26.84 -1.77
C VAL A 7 60.26 27.00 -1.30
N SER A 8 59.32 26.95 -2.25
CA SER A 8 57.89 26.90 -1.95
C SER A 8 57.48 25.47 -1.57
N ALA A 9 57.05 25.27 -0.33
CA ALA A 9 56.40 24.04 0.10
C ALA A 9 54.94 24.05 -0.35
N LEU A 10 54.57 23.21 -1.33
CA LEU A 10 53.17 22.92 -1.64
C LEU A 10 52.62 21.95 -0.59
N ALA A 11 51.70 22.43 0.25
CA ALA A 11 50.85 21.56 1.07
C ALA A 11 49.77 20.94 0.18
N ALA A 12 49.84 19.62 -0.02
CA ALA A 12 48.79 18.86 -0.68
C ALA A 12 47.60 18.71 0.28
N VAL A 13 46.53 19.47 0.05
CA VAL A 13 45.24 19.25 0.72
C VAL A 13 44.57 18.07 0.03
N SER A 14 44.66 16.88 0.61
CA SER A 14 43.86 15.73 0.19
C SER A 14 42.40 16.02 0.53
N ALA A 15 41.63 16.45 -0.48
CA ALA A 15 40.18 16.46 -0.39
C ALA A 15 39.70 15.01 -0.20
N VAL A 16 39.20 14.69 0.99
CA VAL A 16 38.45 13.46 1.22
C VAL A 16 37.16 13.62 0.42
N GLN A 17 37.12 13.08 -0.79
CA GLN A 17 35.88 12.84 -1.50
C GLN A 17 35.11 11.79 -0.70
N ALA A 18 34.15 12.24 0.10
CA ALA A 18 33.09 11.39 0.57
C ALA A 18 32.39 10.82 -0.67
N GLY A 19 32.68 9.54 -0.99
CA GLY A 19 31.88 8.81 -1.96
C GLY A 19 30.41 8.80 -1.49
N PRO A 20 29.45 8.60 -2.40
CA PRO A 20 28.04 8.52 -2.02
C PRO A 20 27.90 7.45 -0.93
N THR A 21 27.59 7.89 0.29
CA THR A 21 27.14 6.99 1.34
C THR A 21 25.98 6.20 0.75
N LYS A 22 26.05 4.85 0.79
CA LYS A 22 24.87 4.02 0.51
C LYS A 22 23.74 4.58 1.36
N ARG A 23 22.80 5.27 0.71
CA ARG A 23 21.58 5.80 1.34
C ARG A 23 20.95 4.59 2.03
N ALA A 24 20.67 4.68 3.33
CA ALA A 24 19.99 3.59 4.00
C ALA A 24 18.66 3.37 3.28
N SER A 25 18.50 2.27 2.56
CA SER A 25 17.25 1.96 1.88
C SER A 25 16.20 1.69 2.96
N ILE A 26 15.12 2.47 2.96
CA ILE A 26 13.95 2.20 3.78
C ILE A 26 13.46 0.77 3.52
N THR A 27 13.20 0.01 4.57
CA THR A 27 12.80 -1.40 4.42
C THR A 27 11.35 -1.48 3.96
N PRO A 28 10.99 -2.21 2.89
CA PRO A 28 9.60 -2.33 2.44
C PRO A 28 8.68 -2.89 3.53
N VAL A 29 7.43 -2.41 3.56
CA VAL A 29 6.39 -2.96 4.43
C VAL A 29 5.93 -4.32 3.90
N THR A 30 5.80 -5.28 4.80
CA THR A 30 5.30 -6.65 4.52
C THR A 30 4.11 -6.97 5.43
N THR A 31 3.49 -8.13 5.22
CA THR A 31 2.39 -8.62 6.05
C THR A 31 2.77 -9.91 6.77
N LYS A 32 2.34 -10.06 8.02
CA LYS A 32 2.34 -11.33 8.76
C LYS A 32 0.98 -11.46 9.45
N GLY A 33 0.22 -12.50 9.10
CA GLY A 33 -1.15 -12.65 9.59
C GLY A 33 -2.02 -11.43 9.27
N ASN A 34 -2.67 -10.84 10.27
CA ASN A 34 -3.52 -9.65 10.12
C ASN A 34 -2.80 -8.31 10.36
N ALA A 35 -1.49 -8.23 10.13
CA ALA A 35 -0.69 -7.08 10.52
C ALA A 35 0.42 -6.72 9.53
N PHE A 36 0.80 -5.43 9.51
CA PHE A 36 1.95 -4.93 8.75
C PHE A 36 3.24 -4.97 9.57
N PHE A 37 4.37 -5.17 8.89
CA PHE A 37 5.70 -5.24 9.49
C PHE A 37 6.75 -4.54 8.63
N VAL A 38 7.72 -3.92 9.30
CA VAL A 38 8.99 -3.49 8.70
C VAL A 38 10.08 -4.36 9.33
N GLY A 39 10.62 -5.29 8.55
CA GLY A 39 11.44 -6.38 9.10
C GLY A 39 10.62 -7.23 10.08
N ASP A 40 11.04 -7.24 11.35
CA ASP A 40 10.35 -7.96 12.42
C ASP A 40 9.50 -7.06 13.33
N ASP A 41 9.57 -5.74 13.13
CA ASP A 41 8.85 -4.77 13.94
C ASP A 41 7.44 -4.53 13.41
N ARG A 42 6.47 -4.51 14.31
CA ARG A 42 5.08 -4.21 13.98
C ARG A 42 5.00 -2.79 13.43
N PHE A 43 4.42 -2.67 12.24
CA PHE A 43 4.20 -1.38 11.58
C PHE A 43 2.76 -0.91 11.78
N TYR A 44 2.60 0.29 12.32
CA TYR A 44 1.32 0.99 12.43
C TYR A 44 1.32 2.19 11.50
N ILE A 45 0.28 2.31 10.69
CA ILE A 45 0.03 3.45 9.82
C ILE A 45 -0.40 4.63 10.70
N ARG A 46 0.40 5.68 10.68
CA ARG A 46 0.16 6.94 11.40
C ARG A 46 0.33 8.04 10.37
N GLY A 47 -0.70 8.21 9.55
CA GLY A 47 -0.58 8.92 8.29
C GLY A 47 -1.54 10.09 8.12
N VAL A 48 -1.45 10.71 6.95
CA VAL A 48 -2.35 11.76 6.47
C VAL A 48 -2.60 11.57 4.98
N ASP A 49 -3.82 11.88 4.55
CA ASP A 49 -4.20 11.92 3.15
C ASP A 49 -3.61 13.15 2.46
N TYR A 50 -2.88 12.95 1.37
CA TYR A 50 -2.10 13.97 0.68
C TYR A 50 -2.50 14.07 -0.80
N GLN A 51 -3.46 14.95 -1.07
CA GLN A 51 -3.85 15.30 -2.43
C GLN A 51 -4.16 16.81 -2.52
N PRO A 52 -3.14 17.68 -2.65
CA PRO A 52 -3.35 19.11 -2.82
C PRO A 52 -4.33 19.43 -3.96
N GLY A 53 -5.34 20.25 -3.67
CA GLY A 53 -6.50 20.47 -4.54
C GLY A 53 -7.68 19.53 -4.26
N GLY A 54 -7.54 18.61 -3.31
CA GLY A 54 -8.54 17.60 -2.95
C GLY A 54 -8.49 16.34 -3.81
N SER A 55 -9.07 15.25 -3.30
CA SER A 55 -9.12 13.92 -3.94
C SER A 55 -9.65 13.92 -5.39
N ALA A 56 -10.47 14.91 -5.76
CA ALA A 56 -11.03 15.07 -7.10
C ALA A 56 -10.23 15.98 -8.05
N ALA A 57 -9.17 16.66 -7.60
CA ALA A 57 -8.42 17.60 -8.44
C ALA A 57 -7.69 16.93 -9.62
N ASN A 58 -7.45 15.62 -9.55
CA ASN A 58 -6.73 14.87 -10.57
C ASN A 58 -5.38 15.51 -10.93
N VAL A 59 -4.60 15.85 -9.89
CA VAL A 59 -3.25 16.42 -9.98
C VAL A 59 -2.26 15.45 -9.36
N ASP A 60 -1.01 15.47 -9.81
CA ASP A 60 0.06 14.66 -9.22
C ASP A 60 0.99 15.52 -8.35
N PRO A 61 0.90 15.44 -7.00
CA PRO A 61 1.81 16.18 -6.12
C PRO A 61 3.20 15.54 -6.03
N LEU A 62 3.37 14.28 -6.44
CA LEU A 62 4.62 13.53 -6.35
C LEU A 62 5.52 13.70 -7.60
N ALA A 63 5.02 14.37 -8.64
CA ALA A 63 5.78 14.64 -9.86
C ALA A 63 6.45 16.03 -9.90
N ASP A 64 6.23 16.88 -8.88
CA ASP A 64 6.82 18.22 -8.80
C ASP A 64 7.41 18.51 -7.42
N LYS A 65 8.75 18.68 -7.37
CA LYS A 65 9.48 19.02 -6.14
C LYS A 65 8.97 20.29 -5.45
N LYS A 66 8.53 21.27 -6.22
CA LYS A 66 8.04 22.55 -5.68
C LYS A 66 6.73 22.35 -4.90
N ILE A 67 6.01 21.27 -5.20
CA ILE A 67 4.85 20.82 -4.46
C ILE A 67 5.29 19.90 -3.32
N CYS A 68 5.95 18.77 -3.58
CA CYS A 68 6.17 17.78 -2.53
C CYS A 68 7.15 18.21 -1.41
N GLU A 69 8.26 18.88 -1.73
CA GLU A 69 9.33 19.12 -0.74
C GLU A 69 8.88 19.99 0.45
N PRO A 70 8.17 21.12 0.25
CA PRO A 70 7.65 21.90 1.38
C PRO A 70 6.63 21.15 2.23
N ASP A 71 5.85 20.24 1.64
CA ASP A 71 4.88 19.43 2.36
C ASP A 71 5.56 18.30 3.15
N ILE A 72 6.64 17.72 2.62
CA ILE A 72 7.48 16.75 3.31
C ILE A 72 8.10 17.34 4.59
N GLU A 73 8.48 18.63 4.58
CA GLU A 73 8.90 19.32 5.82
C GLU A 73 7.77 19.38 6.87
N LYS A 74 6.51 19.56 6.43
CA LYS A 74 5.35 19.53 7.34
C LYS A 74 5.07 18.12 7.83
N PHE A 75 5.19 17.10 7.00
CA PHE A 75 5.04 15.70 7.42
C PHE A 75 6.04 15.31 8.50
N LYS A 76 7.31 15.71 8.33
CA LYS A 76 8.35 15.53 9.36
C LYS A 76 7.98 16.24 10.67
N LYS A 77 7.41 17.44 10.61
CA LYS A 77 6.96 18.19 11.79
C LYS A 77 5.76 17.52 12.48
N LEU A 78 4.84 16.92 11.71
CA LEU A 78 3.73 16.12 12.26
C LEU A 78 4.22 14.82 12.90
N GLY A 79 5.27 14.21 12.34
CA GLY A 79 5.76 12.88 12.75
C GLY A 79 4.94 11.73 12.13
N VAL A 80 4.32 11.96 10.97
CA VAL A 80 3.62 10.91 10.21
C VAL A 80 4.61 9.99 9.50
N ASN A 81 4.21 8.74 9.27
CA ASN A 81 5.04 7.73 8.60
C ASN A 81 4.45 7.21 7.28
N VAL A 82 3.21 7.60 6.94
CA VAL A 82 2.56 7.22 5.68
C VAL A 82 1.80 8.42 5.13
N VAL A 83 1.84 8.60 3.81
CA VAL A 83 0.89 9.45 3.08
C VAL A 83 0.08 8.62 2.09
N ARG A 84 -1.20 8.92 1.92
CA ARG A 84 -2.02 8.38 0.84
C ARG A 84 -2.14 9.40 -0.28
N VAL A 85 -1.95 8.99 -1.52
CA VAL A 85 -2.13 9.84 -2.70
C VAL A 85 -3.15 9.21 -3.65
N TYR A 86 -4.17 9.98 -4.01
CA TYR A 86 -5.37 9.50 -4.73
C TYR A 86 -5.21 9.54 -6.25
N SER A 87 -4.30 10.35 -6.76
CA SER A 87 -4.06 10.51 -8.19
C SER A 87 -2.59 10.82 -8.46
N THR A 88 -1.98 10.00 -9.32
CA THR A 88 -0.61 10.18 -9.81
C THR A 88 -0.58 10.04 -11.33
N ASP A 89 0.22 10.86 -11.99
CA ASP A 89 0.45 10.81 -13.42
C ASP A 89 1.50 9.74 -13.72
N ASN A 90 1.03 8.55 -14.10
CA ASN A 90 1.87 7.40 -14.47
C ASN A 90 2.69 7.59 -15.77
N SER A 91 2.72 8.80 -16.35
CA SER A 91 3.59 9.17 -17.47
C SER A 91 4.77 10.06 -17.07
N LEU A 92 4.80 10.54 -15.82
CA LEU A 92 5.84 11.41 -15.27
C LEU A 92 6.85 10.64 -14.41
N ASP A 93 7.95 11.29 -14.03
CA ASP A 93 8.94 10.76 -13.09
C ASP A 93 8.68 11.25 -11.66
N HIS A 94 8.73 10.33 -10.71
CA HIS A 94 8.46 10.60 -9.28
C HIS A 94 9.71 10.45 -8.41
N THR A 95 10.89 10.30 -9.02
CA THR A 95 12.11 9.86 -8.33
C THR A 95 12.48 10.81 -7.19
N ASP A 96 12.34 12.10 -7.41
CA ASP A 96 12.75 13.11 -6.44
C ASP A 96 11.86 13.16 -5.20
N CYS A 97 10.53 13.21 -5.38
CA CYS A 97 9.59 13.24 -4.26
C CYS A 97 9.57 11.92 -3.49
N MET A 98 9.61 10.78 -4.19
CA MET A 98 9.65 9.46 -3.55
C MET A 98 10.93 9.27 -2.73
N ASN A 99 12.07 9.76 -3.24
CA ASN A 99 13.33 9.75 -2.50
C ASN A 99 13.30 10.69 -1.27
N ALA A 100 12.72 11.88 -1.40
CA ALA A 100 12.59 12.82 -0.27
C ALA A 100 11.67 12.27 0.82
N LEU A 101 10.58 11.58 0.45
CA LEU A 101 9.71 10.85 1.39
C LEU A 101 10.46 9.69 2.06
N SER A 102 11.22 8.91 1.29
CA SER A 102 12.04 7.80 1.80
C SER A 102 13.08 8.28 2.81
N ASP A 103 13.78 9.38 2.53
CA ASP A 103 14.74 10.02 3.45
C ASP A 103 14.08 10.50 4.75
N ALA A 104 12.82 10.90 4.68
CA ALA A 104 12.02 11.28 5.84
C ALA A 104 11.43 10.06 6.59
N GLY A 105 11.66 8.83 6.11
CA GLY A 105 11.08 7.60 6.68
C GLY A 105 9.58 7.45 6.40
N ILE A 106 9.08 8.08 5.33
CA ILE A 106 7.66 8.14 4.99
C ILE A 106 7.36 7.20 3.82
N TYR A 107 6.38 6.32 4.03
CA TYR A 107 5.83 5.44 3.01
C TYR A 107 4.65 6.08 2.26
N VAL A 108 4.36 5.56 1.08
CA VAL A 108 3.25 6.00 0.23
C VAL A 108 2.33 4.83 -0.04
N VAL A 109 1.04 5.01 0.21
CA VAL A 109 -0.02 4.14 -0.30
C VAL A 109 -0.76 4.88 -1.41
N LEU A 110 -0.95 4.22 -2.55
CA LEU A 110 -1.41 4.87 -3.78
C LEU A 110 -2.73 4.31 -4.22
N ASP A 111 -3.67 5.16 -4.61
CA ASP A 111 -4.76 4.72 -5.46
C ASP A 111 -4.18 4.46 -6.87
N ALA A 112 -4.29 3.22 -7.37
CA ALA A 112 -3.82 2.90 -8.72
C ALA A 112 -4.76 3.46 -9.81
N ASN A 113 -5.91 3.99 -9.38
CA ASN A 113 -6.98 4.54 -10.19
C ASN A 113 -6.87 6.06 -10.24
N ASN A 114 -7.58 6.68 -11.17
CA ASN A 114 -7.85 8.11 -11.15
C ASN A 114 -9.24 8.39 -11.77
N PRO A 115 -9.73 9.65 -11.76
CA PRO A 115 -11.06 9.98 -12.28
C PRO A 115 -11.34 9.54 -13.73
N LEU A 116 -10.31 9.41 -14.58
CA LEU A 116 -10.45 8.96 -15.97
C LEU A 116 -10.25 7.44 -16.14
N TYR A 117 -9.51 6.81 -15.23
CA TYR A 117 -9.18 5.39 -15.24
C TYR A 117 -9.59 4.73 -13.92
N SER A 118 -10.86 4.31 -13.86
CA SER A 118 -11.47 3.70 -12.68
C SER A 118 -12.64 2.81 -13.10
N ILE A 119 -13.00 1.87 -12.22
CA ILE A 119 -14.27 1.14 -12.34
C ILE A 119 -15.43 2.10 -12.12
N ASN A 120 -16.34 2.18 -13.08
CA ASN A 120 -17.56 2.97 -12.97
C ASN A 120 -18.59 2.16 -12.16
N ARG A 121 -18.91 2.61 -10.94
CA ARG A 121 -19.87 1.91 -10.06
C ARG A 121 -21.27 1.73 -10.66
N GLU A 122 -21.70 2.62 -11.56
CA GLU A 122 -23.01 2.56 -12.22
C GLU A 122 -23.03 1.62 -13.42
N ASN A 123 -21.86 1.41 -14.05
CA ASN A 123 -21.72 0.53 -15.22
C ASN A 123 -20.37 -0.23 -15.18
N PRO A 124 -20.18 -1.15 -14.22
CA PRO A 124 -18.86 -1.65 -13.90
C PRO A 124 -18.30 -2.61 -14.96
N GLY A 125 -19.14 -3.40 -15.62
CA GLY A 125 -18.73 -4.35 -16.65
C GLY A 125 -17.96 -3.72 -17.80
N PRO A 126 -18.54 -2.75 -18.52
CA PRO A 126 -17.85 -2.04 -19.60
C PRO A 126 -16.56 -1.32 -19.15
N SER A 127 -16.53 -0.79 -17.92
CA SER A 127 -15.36 -0.08 -17.39
C SER A 127 -14.17 -0.98 -17.05
N TYR A 128 -14.40 -2.28 -16.80
CA TYR A 128 -13.33 -3.26 -16.63
C TYR A 128 -12.86 -3.77 -18.00
N ASN A 129 -11.86 -3.08 -18.56
CA ASN A 129 -11.31 -3.34 -19.89
C ASN A 129 -9.79 -3.16 -19.95
N ALA A 130 -9.21 -3.47 -21.11
CA ALA A 130 -7.76 -3.42 -21.29
C ALA A 130 -7.15 -2.01 -21.17
N VAL A 131 -7.89 -0.95 -21.56
CA VAL A 131 -7.40 0.43 -21.44
C VAL A 131 -7.32 0.85 -19.98
N TYR A 132 -8.31 0.48 -19.18
CA TYR A 132 -8.30 0.70 -17.74
C TYR A 132 -7.13 -0.05 -17.07
N LEU A 133 -7.00 -1.35 -17.32
CA LEU A 133 -5.95 -2.17 -16.71
C LEU A 133 -4.54 -1.74 -17.13
N GLN A 134 -4.37 -1.26 -18.37
CA GLN A 134 -3.10 -0.68 -18.79
C GLN A 134 -2.68 0.51 -17.93
N SER A 135 -3.61 1.42 -17.62
CA SER A 135 -3.33 2.58 -16.75
C SER A 135 -2.98 2.13 -15.33
N VAL A 136 -3.75 1.20 -14.76
CA VAL A 136 -3.50 0.63 -13.42
C VAL A 136 -2.12 -0.04 -13.35
N PHE A 137 -1.75 -0.83 -14.36
CA PHE A 137 -0.45 -1.49 -14.44
C PHE A 137 0.70 -0.50 -14.67
N ALA A 138 0.47 0.58 -15.43
CA ALA A 138 1.46 1.64 -15.61
C ALA A 138 1.73 2.40 -14.30
N THR A 139 0.72 2.58 -13.45
CA THR A 139 0.90 3.12 -12.09
C THR A 139 1.76 2.20 -11.23
N ILE A 140 1.56 0.87 -11.33
CA ILE A 140 2.45 -0.10 -10.67
C ILE A 140 3.88 0.07 -11.19
N ASP A 141 4.10 0.07 -12.51
CA ASP A 141 5.45 0.21 -13.11
C ASP A 141 6.16 1.50 -12.64
N ALA A 142 5.43 2.61 -12.51
CA ALA A 142 5.97 3.89 -12.08
C ALA A 142 6.47 3.88 -10.61
N PHE A 143 5.76 3.18 -9.72
CA PHE A 143 5.98 3.29 -8.27
C PHE A 143 6.58 2.04 -7.59
N ILE A 144 6.49 0.86 -8.22
CA ILE A 144 6.97 -0.41 -7.63
C ILE A 144 8.48 -0.41 -7.38
N LYS A 145 9.23 0.42 -8.12
CA LYS A 145 10.68 0.58 -7.99
C LYS A 145 11.14 1.28 -6.70
N PHE A 146 10.24 1.95 -5.96
CA PHE A 146 10.57 2.65 -4.72
C PHE A 146 10.23 1.79 -3.51
N ASP A 147 11.19 1.55 -2.62
CA ASP A 147 10.99 0.71 -1.43
C ASP A 147 9.97 1.28 -0.43
N ASN A 148 9.76 2.60 -0.43
CA ASN A 148 8.74 3.25 0.38
C ASN A 148 7.33 3.22 -0.24
N THR A 149 7.11 2.61 -1.40
CA THR A 149 5.75 2.32 -1.87
C THR A 149 5.17 1.15 -1.05
N LEU A 150 4.32 1.45 -0.08
CA LEU A 150 3.68 0.49 0.83
C LEU A 150 2.75 -0.44 0.06
N GLY A 151 1.89 0.13 -0.78
CA GLY A 151 0.90 -0.64 -1.51
C GLY A 151 0.00 0.21 -2.40
N PHE A 152 -0.91 -0.48 -3.07
CA PHE A 152 -1.83 0.09 -4.04
C PHE A 152 -3.29 -0.26 -3.68
N PHE A 153 -4.18 0.72 -3.78
CA PHE A 153 -5.62 0.49 -3.77
C PHE A 153 -6.10 0.17 -5.19
N SER A 154 -6.80 -0.97 -5.34
CA SER A 154 -7.45 -1.37 -6.59
C SER A 154 -8.74 -0.60 -6.87
N GLY A 155 -9.26 0.13 -5.88
CA GLY A 155 -10.39 1.03 -5.99
C GLY A 155 -10.64 1.79 -4.69
N ASN A 156 -11.42 2.86 -4.78
CA ASN A 156 -11.85 3.67 -3.64
C ASN A 156 -13.38 3.85 -3.68
N GLU A 157 -14.09 3.37 -2.67
CA GLU A 157 -15.53 3.59 -2.48
C GLU A 157 -16.39 3.33 -3.74
N VAL A 158 -15.98 2.36 -4.56
CA VAL A 158 -16.75 1.92 -5.73
C VAL A 158 -18.04 1.25 -5.27
N ILE A 159 -17.95 0.35 -4.29
CA ILE A 159 -19.11 -0.16 -3.54
C ILE A 159 -19.46 0.90 -2.48
N HIS A 160 -20.68 1.41 -2.53
CA HIS A 160 -21.15 2.51 -1.70
C HIS A 160 -22.57 2.23 -1.15
N ASP A 161 -23.27 3.27 -0.72
CA ASP A 161 -24.61 3.23 -0.10
C ASP A 161 -25.72 2.74 -1.03
N ASN A 162 -25.66 3.02 -2.32
CA ASN A 162 -26.62 2.49 -3.27
C ASN A 162 -26.38 0.99 -3.50
N LYS A 163 -27.38 0.17 -3.21
CA LYS A 163 -27.37 -1.29 -3.38
C LYS A 163 -26.85 -1.76 -4.75
N SER A 164 -27.18 -1.06 -5.84
CA SER A 164 -26.72 -1.44 -7.19
C SER A 164 -25.19 -1.45 -7.31
N THR A 165 -24.50 -0.62 -6.53
CA THR A 165 -23.03 -0.50 -6.55
C THR A 165 -22.33 -1.76 -6.04
N THR A 166 -23.01 -2.62 -5.26
CA THR A 166 -22.46 -3.93 -4.84
C THR A 166 -22.12 -4.83 -6.03
N LEU A 167 -22.79 -4.66 -7.18
CA LEU A 167 -22.47 -5.38 -8.42
C LEU A 167 -21.09 -5.03 -8.97
N ALA A 168 -20.51 -3.88 -8.59
CA ALA A 168 -19.15 -3.51 -8.93
C ALA A 168 -18.09 -4.31 -8.17
N ALA A 169 -18.44 -4.98 -7.05
CA ALA A 169 -17.50 -5.68 -6.18
C ALA A 169 -16.65 -6.71 -6.93
N ARG A 170 -17.27 -7.49 -7.83
CA ARG A 170 -16.56 -8.51 -8.61
C ARG A 170 -15.52 -7.90 -9.56
N TYR A 171 -15.75 -6.70 -10.07
CA TYR A 171 -14.83 -6.03 -10.99
C TYR A 171 -13.67 -5.41 -10.23
N VAL A 172 -13.93 -4.79 -9.08
CA VAL A 172 -12.86 -4.26 -8.20
C VAL A 172 -11.99 -5.40 -7.67
N LYS A 173 -12.58 -6.53 -7.27
CA LYS A 173 -11.83 -7.71 -6.82
C LYS A 173 -11.05 -8.36 -7.97
N ALA A 174 -11.57 -8.35 -9.20
CA ALA A 174 -10.81 -8.75 -10.39
C ALA A 174 -9.62 -7.81 -10.63
N THR A 175 -9.78 -6.50 -10.48
CA THR A 175 -8.66 -5.54 -10.52
C THR A 175 -7.60 -5.89 -9.46
N THR A 176 -7.99 -6.18 -8.22
CA THR A 176 -7.06 -6.63 -7.16
C THR A 176 -6.29 -7.88 -7.61
N ARG A 177 -6.99 -8.93 -8.07
CA ARG A 177 -6.39 -10.17 -8.57
C ARG A 177 -5.37 -9.89 -9.68
N ASP A 178 -5.75 -9.08 -10.65
CA ASP A 178 -4.94 -8.82 -11.85
C ASP A 178 -3.74 -7.93 -11.57
N MET A 179 -3.85 -6.96 -10.66
CA MET A 179 -2.70 -6.18 -10.16
C MET A 179 -1.68 -7.09 -9.50
N ARG A 180 -2.13 -8.01 -8.62
CA ARG A 180 -1.25 -8.99 -7.96
C ARG A 180 -0.65 -9.97 -8.97
N GLN A 181 -1.43 -10.42 -9.95
CA GLN A 181 -0.94 -11.26 -11.05
C GLN A 181 0.13 -10.54 -11.87
N TYR A 182 -0.09 -9.27 -12.21
CA TYR A 182 0.85 -8.45 -12.95
C TYR A 182 2.18 -8.27 -12.20
N ILE A 183 2.12 -7.89 -10.91
CA ILE A 183 3.31 -7.77 -10.04
C ILE A 183 4.13 -9.07 -10.05
N ARG A 184 3.47 -10.23 -9.90
CA ARG A 184 4.13 -11.54 -9.94
C ARG A 184 4.72 -11.87 -11.32
N ALA A 185 3.95 -11.69 -12.39
CA ALA A 185 4.35 -12.03 -13.75
C ALA A 185 5.56 -11.20 -14.22
N ARG A 186 5.66 -9.95 -13.76
CA ARG A 186 6.78 -9.05 -14.04
C ARG A 186 8.01 -9.31 -13.16
N GLY A 187 7.93 -10.21 -12.17
CA GLY A 187 9.03 -10.50 -11.25
C GLY A 187 9.39 -9.32 -10.35
N TYR A 188 8.42 -8.43 -10.06
CA TYR A 188 8.65 -7.28 -9.20
C TYR A 188 8.79 -7.68 -7.74
N ARG A 189 9.35 -6.76 -6.94
CA ARG A 189 9.28 -6.89 -5.48
C ARG A 189 7.81 -7.01 -5.05
N HIS A 190 7.59 -7.67 -3.92
CA HIS A 190 6.26 -7.70 -3.33
C HIS A 190 5.83 -6.27 -2.95
N ALA A 191 4.67 -5.85 -3.42
CA ALA A 191 3.94 -4.69 -2.92
C ALA A 191 2.50 -5.10 -2.68
N LEU A 192 1.90 -4.50 -1.66
CA LEU A 192 0.59 -4.90 -1.18
C LEU A 192 -0.50 -4.33 -2.08
N VAL A 193 -1.52 -5.11 -2.41
CA VAL A 193 -2.69 -4.64 -3.15
C VAL A 193 -3.95 -4.87 -2.32
N GLY A 194 -4.67 -3.79 -2.04
CA GLY A 194 -5.89 -3.82 -1.24
C GLY A 194 -7.00 -2.96 -1.82
N TYR A 195 -8.04 -2.73 -1.02
CA TYR A 195 -9.20 -1.93 -1.39
C TYR A 195 -9.53 -0.93 -0.27
N SER A 196 -9.92 0.29 -0.66
CA SER A 196 -10.42 1.34 0.24
C SER A 196 -11.95 1.39 0.10
N ALA A 197 -12.66 0.91 1.11
CA ALA A 197 -14.12 0.83 1.12
C ALA A 197 -14.76 2.03 1.83
N ALA A 198 -16.04 2.28 1.56
CA ALA A 198 -16.85 3.19 2.36
C ALA A 198 -17.37 2.48 3.61
N ASP A 199 -17.54 3.20 4.73
CA ASP A 199 -18.18 2.65 5.94
C ASP A 199 -19.72 2.66 5.86
N VAL A 200 -20.27 1.85 4.96
CA VAL A 200 -21.72 1.73 4.77
C VAL A 200 -22.26 0.63 5.69
N THR A 201 -23.09 1.02 6.67
CA THR A 201 -23.64 0.11 7.68
C THR A 201 -24.28 -1.15 7.09
N ASP A 202 -24.99 -1.01 5.97
CA ASP A 202 -25.76 -2.08 5.35
C ASP A 202 -24.92 -3.15 4.64
N ASN A 203 -23.70 -2.80 4.20
CA ASN A 203 -22.87 -3.69 3.39
C ASN A 203 -21.38 -3.78 3.82
N ARG A 204 -20.96 -3.11 4.91
CA ARG A 204 -19.56 -3.08 5.36
C ARG A 204 -18.96 -4.47 5.56
N MET A 205 -19.71 -5.36 6.21
CA MET A 205 -19.21 -6.69 6.57
C MET A 205 -19.21 -7.61 5.36
N GLN A 206 -20.20 -7.48 4.47
CA GLN A 206 -20.25 -8.21 3.21
C GLN A 206 -19.09 -7.77 2.31
N THR A 207 -18.84 -6.47 2.20
CA THR A 207 -17.71 -5.92 1.44
C THR A 207 -16.39 -6.45 1.98
N ALA A 208 -16.14 -6.32 3.29
CA ALA A 208 -14.93 -6.87 3.91
C ALA A 208 -14.78 -8.39 3.65
N ALA A 209 -15.81 -9.18 3.97
CA ALA A 209 -15.78 -10.62 3.73
C ALA A 209 -15.51 -10.96 2.26
N TYR A 210 -16.10 -10.24 1.32
CA TYR A 210 -15.91 -10.47 -0.11
C TYR A 210 -14.46 -10.27 -0.56
N PHE A 211 -13.78 -9.22 -0.07
CA PHE A 211 -12.37 -8.96 -0.41
C PHE A 211 -11.37 -9.90 0.27
N ASN A 212 -11.81 -10.66 1.29
CA ASN A 212 -10.99 -11.69 1.95
C ASN A 212 -11.47 -13.15 1.72
N CYS A 213 -12.46 -13.37 0.85
CA CYS A 213 -12.90 -14.71 0.48
C CYS A 213 -12.29 -15.21 -0.84
N GLY A 214 -12.49 -16.49 -1.17
CA GLY A 214 -12.01 -17.07 -2.43
C GLY A 214 -10.57 -17.60 -2.35
N THR A 215 -9.97 -17.84 -3.52
CA THR A 215 -8.60 -18.35 -3.61
C THR A 215 -7.58 -17.25 -3.24
N ASP A 216 -6.37 -17.66 -2.86
CA ASP A 216 -5.36 -16.73 -2.35
C ASP A 216 -5.02 -15.60 -3.32
N ASP A 217 -4.96 -15.86 -4.62
CA ASP A 217 -4.69 -14.88 -5.67
C ASP A 217 -5.79 -13.83 -5.85
N GLU A 218 -7.02 -14.14 -5.44
CA GLU A 218 -8.20 -13.26 -5.55
C GLU A 218 -8.42 -12.40 -4.31
N ARG A 219 -7.79 -12.76 -3.18
CA ARG A 219 -7.89 -12.02 -1.92
C ARG A 219 -7.00 -10.78 -1.97
N SER A 220 -7.44 -9.74 -1.26
CA SER A 220 -6.60 -8.56 -1.02
C SER A 220 -5.46 -8.88 -0.05
N ASP A 221 -4.35 -8.14 -0.13
CA ASP A 221 -3.26 -8.22 0.85
C ASP A 221 -3.60 -7.43 2.14
N PHE A 222 -4.52 -6.47 2.05
CA PHE A 222 -5.10 -5.72 3.16
C PHE A 222 -6.49 -5.19 2.81
N PHE A 223 -7.26 -4.79 3.81
CA PHE A 223 -8.55 -4.11 3.63
C PHE A 223 -8.54 -2.80 4.39
N ALA A 224 -8.93 -1.70 3.77
CA ALA A 224 -9.07 -0.42 4.44
C ALA A 224 -10.46 0.14 4.20
N PHE A 225 -10.91 1.02 5.07
CA PHE A 225 -12.16 1.72 4.87
C PHE A 225 -12.14 3.10 5.53
N ASN A 226 -12.97 3.98 4.99
CA ASN A 226 -13.12 5.36 5.41
C ASN A 226 -14.09 5.44 6.58
N ASP A 227 -13.63 5.84 7.76
CA ASP A 227 -14.42 5.81 9.00
C ASP A 227 -14.44 7.18 9.70
N TYR A 228 -15.59 7.84 9.60
CA TYR A 228 -15.84 9.15 10.20
C TYR A 228 -16.78 9.08 11.41
N SER A 229 -16.95 7.91 12.03
CA SER A 229 -17.88 7.74 13.16
C SER A 229 -17.41 8.37 14.48
N TRP A 230 -16.14 8.74 14.58
CA TRP A 230 -15.57 9.45 15.73
C TRP A 230 -15.53 10.96 15.48
N CYS A 231 -16.42 11.73 16.11
CA CYS A 231 -16.47 13.19 16.03
C CYS A 231 -16.22 13.80 17.42
N SER A 232 -14.96 13.88 17.86
CA SER A 232 -14.56 14.30 19.22
C SER A 232 -15.30 13.49 20.29
N SER A 233 -15.18 12.17 20.18
CA SER A 233 -15.99 11.17 20.88
C SER A 233 -15.13 10.25 21.76
N ASP A 234 -15.65 9.07 22.08
CA ASP A 234 -14.94 7.98 22.76
C ASP A 234 -15.17 6.64 22.05
N PHE A 235 -14.43 5.60 22.48
CA PHE A 235 -14.42 4.27 21.86
C PHE A 235 -15.79 3.58 21.79
N VAL A 236 -16.66 3.82 22.75
CA VAL A 236 -18.00 3.20 22.80
C VAL A 236 -19.01 4.07 22.09
N THR A 237 -18.99 5.39 22.31
CA THR A 237 -19.95 6.32 21.70
C THR A 237 -19.80 6.37 20.17
N SER A 238 -18.56 6.32 19.65
CA SER A 238 -18.28 6.20 18.21
C SER A 238 -18.69 4.85 17.60
N GLY A 239 -18.94 3.83 18.43
CA GLY A 239 -19.23 2.47 17.98
C GLY A 239 -17.99 1.68 17.52
N TRP A 240 -16.79 2.19 17.77
CA TRP A 240 -15.53 1.50 17.44
C TRP A 240 -15.37 0.19 18.22
N ASP A 241 -15.90 0.09 19.44
CA ASP A 241 -16.01 -1.15 20.20
C ASP A 241 -16.71 -2.28 19.43
N LYS A 242 -17.82 -1.95 18.76
CA LYS A 242 -18.58 -2.88 17.92
C LYS A 242 -17.82 -3.23 16.65
N LYS A 243 -17.14 -2.26 16.03
CA LYS A 243 -16.34 -2.48 14.81
C LYS A 243 -15.16 -3.41 15.11
N VAL A 244 -14.40 -3.17 16.17
CA VAL A 244 -13.33 -4.08 16.63
C VAL A 244 -13.86 -5.49 16.84
N LYS A 245 -15.01 -5.63 17.50
CA LYS A 245 -15.63 -6.96 17.69
C LYS A 245 -15.99 -7.63 16.37
N SER A 246 -16.56 -6.89 15.42
CA SER A 246 -16.96 -7.43 14.10
C SER A 246 -15.78 -7.82 13.22
N PHE A 247 -14.65 -7.12 13.31
CA PHE A 247 -13.44 -7.39 12.53
C PHE A 247 -12.43 -8.30 13.26
N SER A 248 -12.72 -8.72 14.49
CA SER A 248 -11.89 -9.67 15.22
C SER A 248 -11.82 -11.00 14.47
N GLY A 249 -10.60 -11.46 14.16
CA GLY A 249 -10.39 -12.68 13.37
C GLY A 249 -10.55 -12.50 11.86
N TYR A 250 -10.57 -11.25 11.35
CA TYR A 250 -10.70 -11.00 9.91
C TYR A 250 -9.60 -11.66 9.08
N GLY A 251 -8.35 -11.69 9.54
CA GLY A 251 -7.27 -12.49 8.94
C GLY A 251 -6.43 -11.76 7.87
N LEU A 252 -6.75 -10.52 7.54
CA LEU A 252 -5.88 -9.60 6.78
C LEU A 252 -5.60 -8.34 7.61
N PRO A 253 -4.50 -7.61 7.34
CA PRO A 253 -4.31 -6.27 7.86
C PRO A 253 -5.49 -5.36 7.54
N ILE A 254 -5.93 -4.63 8.56
CA ILE A 254 -6.94 -3.56 8.44
C ILE A 254 -6.34 -2.25 8.91
N PHE A 255 -6.67 -1.15 8.24
CA PHE A 255 -6.43 0.20 8.74
C PHE A 255 -7.56 1.13 8.28
N LEU A 256 -7.70 2.28 8.93
CA LEU A 256 -8.63 3.31 8.47
C LEU A 256 -7.96 4.09 7.34
N SER A 257 -8.45 3.93 6.11
CA SER A 257 -7.90 4.63 4.95
C SER A 257 -8.18 6.13 5.01
N GLU A 258 -9.20 6.53 5.76
CA GLU A 258 -9.54 7.90 6.12
C GLU A 258 -10.21 7.91 7.51
N TYR A 259 -9.91 8.91 8.33
CA TYR A 259 -10.66 9.27 9.53
C TYR A 259 -10.58 10.78 9.78
N GLY A 260 -11.29 11.28 10.80
CA GLY A 260 -11.17 12.66 11.27
C GLY A 260 -12.40 13.49 10.97
N CYS A 261 -13.56 13.05 11.48
CA CYS A 261 -14.85 13.72 11.34
C CYS A 261 -14.77 15.21 11.70
N ASN A 262 -15.24 16.09 10.81
CA ASN A 262 -15.22 17.54 11.03
C ASN A 262 -16.59 18.14 11.45
N ALA A 263 -17.53 17.31 11.91
CA ALA A 263 -18.83 17.78 12.42
C ALA A 263 -18.69 18.56 13.75
N ASN A 264 -17.60 18.30 14.49
CA ASN A 264 -17.19 19.00 15.71
C ASN A 264 -15.76 19.53 15.54
N VAL A 265 -15.31 20.38 16.47
CA VAL A 265 -13.88 20.77 16.55
C VAL A 265 -13.04 19.52 16.79
N ARG A 266 -12.13 19.20 15.87
CA ARG A 266 -11.32 17.98 15.93
C ARG A 266 -10.24 18.12 17.01
N ASP A 267 -10.31 17.25 18.01
CA ASP A 267 -9.30 17.11 19.05
C ASP A 267 -8.30 15.98 18.77
N PHE A 268 -8.57 15.17 17.74
CA PHE A 268 -7.82 13.98 17.35
C PHE A 268 -7.67 12.93 18.46
N GLY A 269 -8.66 12.86 19.37
CA GLY A 269 -8.71 11.87 20.45
C GLY A 269 -8.76 10.43 19.95
N GLU A 270 -9.20 10.21 18.71
CA GLU A 270 -9.22 8.89 18.05
C GLU A 270 -7.82 8.25 17.90
N ILE A 271 -6.73 9.05 17.87
CA ILE A 271 -5.37 8.50 17.80
C ILE A 271 -5.04 7.70 19.06
N ASN A 272 -5.53 8.13 20.23
CA ASN A 272 -5.38 7.36 21.47
C ASN A 272 -6.04 5.98 21.35
N ALA A 273 -7.25 5.91 20.79
CA ALA A 273 -7.91 4.64 20.56
C ALA A 273 -7.15 3.77 19.52
N LEU A 274 -6.75 4.36 18.39
CA LEU A 274 -6.01 3.67 17.31
C LEU A 274 -4.70 3.05 17.80
N MET A 275 -4.03 3.69 18.77
CA MET A 275 -2.77 3.23 19.35
C MET A 275 -2.96 2.47 20.68
N SER A 276 -4.18 2.09 21.04
CA SER A 276 -4.46 1.35 22.28
C SER A 276 -4.59 -0.16 22.08
N ASP A 277 -4.49 -0.92 23.16
CA ASP A 277 -4.75 -2.37 23.21
C ASP A 277 -6.20 -2.74 22.82
N LYS A 278 -7.13 -1.77 22.89
CA LYS A 278 -8.52 -1.95 22.44
C LYS A 278 -8.66 -2.07 20.92
N MET A 279 -7.70 -1.57 20.14
CA MET A 279 -7.79 -1.58 18.67
C MET A 279 -6.68 -2.34 17.97
N THR A 280 -5.46 -2.32 18.52
CA THR A 280 -4.22 -2.71 17.82
C THR A 280 -4.13 -4.20 17.44
N SER A 281 -4.94 -5.05 18.08
CA SER A 281 -5.07 -6.46 17.71
C SER A 281 -5.81 -6.68 16.39
N VAL A 282 -6.61 -5.70 15.96
CA VAL A 282 -7.45 -5.73 14.76
C VAL A 282 -6.98 -4.72 13.72
N TYR A 283 -6.73 -3.48 14.14
CA TYR A 283 -6.37 -2.37 13.27
C TYR A 283 -4.87 -2.07 13.34
N SER A 284 -4.31 -1.67 12.20
CA SER A 284 -2.92 -1.26 12.03
C SER A 284 -2.80 0.26 11.88
N GLY A 285 -3.64 1.03 12.57
CA GLY A 285 -3.68 2.49 12.53
C GLY A 285 -4.57 3.06 11.43
N GLY A 286 -4.21 4.23 10.89
CA GLY A 286 -4.97 4.91 9.84
C GLY A 286 -4.39 6.24 9.37
N LEU A 287 -5.09 6.89 8.44
CA LEU A 287 -4.72 8.18 7.85
C LEU A 287 -5.76 9.25 8.15
N LEU A 288 -5.31 10.43 8.60
CA LEU A 288 -6.16 11.59 8.77
C LEU A 288 -6.56 12.16 7.40
N TYR A 289 -7.86 12.36 7.20
CA TYR A 289 -8.41 13.13 6.08
C TYR A 289 -8.60 14.59 6.50
N GLU A 290 -7.91 15.58 5.91
CA GLU A 290 -6.81 15.47 4.93
C GLU A 290 -5.74 16.54 5.21
N TYR A 291 -4.67 16.58 4.41
CA TYR A 291 -3.58 17.53 4.61
C TYR A 291 -3.93 18.97 4.19
N THR A 292 -4.37 19.19 2.94
CA THR A 292 -4.64 20.54 2.43
C THR A 292 -6.06 21.00 2.72
N TYR A 293 -6.23 22.28 3.10
CA TYR A 293 -7.53 22.86 3.40
C TYR A 293 -8.25 23.22 2.11
N GLU A 294 -9.29 22.46 1.81
CA GLU A 294 -10.14 22.61 0.62
C GLU A 294 -11.57 23.05 1.01
N GLU A 295 -12.46 23.15 0.03
CA GLU A 295 -13.86 23.54 0.22
C GLU A 295 -14.63 22.67 1.22
N ASN A 296 -14.21 21.41 1.40
CA ASN A 296 -14.77 20.44 2.34
C ASN A 296 -14.38 20.71 3.81
N LYS A 297 -13.43 21.63 4.06
CA LYS A 297 -12.96 22.04 5.39
C LYS A 297 -12.34 20.91 6.22
N TYR A 298 -11.65 19.96 5.58
CA TYR A 298 -10.95 18.86 6.28
C TYR A 298 -9.44 19.07 6.44
N GLY A 299 -8.85 20.04 5.75
CA GLY A 299 -7.41 20.22 5.78
C GLY A 299 -6.85 20.79 7.07
N ILE A 300 -5.58 20.50 7.33
CA ILE A 300 -4.83 21.08 8.47
C ILE A 300 -3.74 22.07 8.03
N VAL A 301 -3.48 22.18 6.73
CA VAL A 301 -2.56 23.16 6.13
C VAL A 301 -3.26 23.90 4.99
N ASN A 302 -3.18 25.23 4.99
CA ASN A 302 -3.68 26.05 3.90
C ASN A 302 -2.57 26.42 2.91
N ILE A 303 -2.77 26.16 1.62
CA ILE A 303 -1.92 26.70 0.54
C ILE A 303 -2.52 28.04 0.13
N THR A 304 -1.85 29.15 0.45
CA THR A 304 -2.45 30.49 0.35
C THR A 304 -2.82 30.93 -1.07
N THR A 305 -2.22 30.28 -2.08
CA THR A 305 -2.51 30.47 -3.50
C THR A 305 -3.61 29.55 -4.04
N GLY A 306 -4.13 28.64 -3.21
CA GLY A 306 -5.14 27.65 -3.58
C GLY A 306 -4.75 26.79 -4.77
N ARG A 307 -5.76 26.27 -5.47
CA ARG A 307 -5.61 25.42 -6.67
C ARG A 307 -4.93 26.11 -7.86
N ALA A 308 -4.85 27.45 -7.85
CA ALA A 308 -4.20 28.20 -8.92
C ALA A 308 -2.68 27.97 -8.95
N ASN A 309 -2.07 27.70 -7.79
CA ASN A 309 -0.65 27.37 -7.69
C ASN A 309 -0.41 26.51 -6.45
N LEU A 310 -0.27 25.20 -6.61
CA LEU A 310 -0.03 24.27 -5.50
C LEU A 310 1.39 24.38 -4.91
N ALA A 311 2.31 25.08 -5.58
CA ALA A 311 3.65 25.35 -5.06
C ALA A 311 3.73 26.59 -4.14
N GLY A 312 2.57 27.14 -3.74
CA GLY A 312 2.53 28.32 -2.88
C GLY A 312 2.96 28.09 -1.43
N PRO A 313 2.95 29.16 -0.61
CA PRO A 313 3.24 29.08 0.82
C PRO A 313 2.24 28.21 1.58
N ARG A 314 2.76 27.41 2.53
CA ARG A 314 1.97 26.58 3.44
C ARG A 314 1.79 27.28 4.78
N VAL A 315 0.54 27.52 5.16
CA VAL A 315 0.16 28.05 6.47
C VAL A 315 -0.43 26.91 7.30
N GLU A 316 0.18 26.63 8.44
CA GLU A 316 -0.35 25.65 9.40
C GLU A 316 -1.61 26.22 10.06
N LEU A 317 -2.67 25.42 10.15
CA LEU A 317 -3.89 25.76 10.88
C LEU A 317 -3.81 25.23 12.32
N ASP A 318 -4.75 25.62 13.18
CA ASP A 318 -4.78 25.19 14.59
C ASP A 318 -4.82 23.66 14.72
N GLU A 319 -5.55 22.99 13.83
CA GLU A 319 -5.66 21.54 13.78
C GLU A 319 -4.33 20.86 13.42
N PHE A 320 -3.39 21.54 12.75
CA PHE A 320 -2.04 21.01 12.53
C PHE A 320 -1.31 20.78 13.85
N ALA A 321 -1.37 21.77 14.75
CA ALA A 321 -0.75 21.68 16.06
C ALA A 321 -1.46 20.65 16.95
N ALA A 322 -2.79 20.58 16.88
CA ALA A 322 -3.57 19.57 17.60
C ALA A 322 -3.24 18.14 17.13
N PHE A 323 -3.17 17.91 15.81
CA PHE A 323 -2.83 16.61 15.25
C PHE A 323 -1.39 16.19 15.58
N ALA A 324 -0.42 17.09 15.43
CA ALA A 324 0.97 16.84 15.82
C ALA A 324 1.08 16.48 17.31
N LYS A 325 0.33 17.17 18.18
CA LYS A 325 0.27 16.88 19.61
C LYS A 325 -0.36 15.51 19.88
N ALA A 326 -1.46 15.17 19.23
CA ALA A 326 -2.13 13.88 19.40
C ALA A 326 -1.24 12.70 18.94
N LEU A 327 -0.50 12.86 17.82
CA LEU A 327 0.52 11.90 17.41
C LEU A 327 1.65 11.80 18.44
N LYS A 328 2.15 12.91 18.96
CA LYS A 328 3.22 12.88 19.96
C LYS A 328 2.80 12.19 21.26
N ASP A 329 1.60 12.48 21.74
CA ASP A 329 1.10 12.00 23.02
C ASP A 329 0.67 10.52 22.97
N ASN A 330 0.40 9.99 21.78
CA ASN A 330 -0.03 8.61 21.54
C ASN A 330 0.96 7.91 20.58
N PRO A 331 2.18 7.57 21.04
CA PRO A 331 3.17 6.88 20.21
C PRO A 331 2.67 5.49 19.80
N ALA A 332 3.22 4.96 18.71
CA ALA A 332 2.96 3.58 18.30
C ALA A 332 3.33 2.60 19.44
N PRO A 333 2.48 1.61 19.76
CA PRO A 333 2.81 0.62 20.78
C PRO A 333 4.02 -0.22 20.42
N THR A 334 4.81 -0.59 21.43
CA THR A 334 5.89 -1.56 21.28
C THR A 334 5.37 -2.99 21.20
N GLY A 335 6.13 -3.88 20.58
CA GLY A 335 5.81 -5.31 20.49
C GLY A 335 4.78 -5.61 19.39
N THR A 336 4.02 -6.69 19.58
CA THR A 336 3.20 -7.27 18.50
C THR A 336 1.86 -6.57 18.30
N GLY A 337 1.39 -5.81 19.30
CA GLY A 337 0.04 -5.23 19.31
C GLY A 337 -1.08 -6.25 19.42
N GLY A 338 -0.79 -7.49 19.83
CA GLY A 338 -1.81 -8.55 19.87
C GLY A 338 -2.30 -8.99 18.50
N TYR A 339 -1.51 -8.81 17.43
CA TYR A 339 -1.89 -9.32 16.10
C TYR A 339 -2.13 -10.82 16.12
N ASN A 340 -3.02 -11.27 15.23
CA ASN A 340 -3.21 -12.67 14.93
C ASN A 340 -2.24 -13.11 13.82
N PRO A 341 -1.28 -14.02 14.11
CA PRO A 341 -0.34 -14.50 13.10
C PRO A 341 -0.99 -15.42 12.06
N SER A 342 -2.22 -15.89 12.28
CA SER A 342 -2.94 -16.74 11.35
C SER A 342 -3.67 -15.89 10.30
N ALA A 343 -3.26 -15.99 9.03
CA ALA A 343 -3.97 -15.40 7.92
C ALA A 343 -5.13 -16.30 7.49
N THR A 344 -6.34 -16.04 7.99
CA THR A 344 -7.54 -16.80 7.63
C THR A 344 -8.36 -16.09 6.56
N SER A 345 -8.82 -16.83 5.56
CA SER A 345 -9.82 -16.32 4.61
C SER A 345 -11.19 -16.23 5.28
N GLN A 346 -12.06 -15.38 4.72
CA GLN A 346 -13.46 -15.29 5.12
C GLN A 346 -14.34 -16.14 4.19
N PRO A 347 -15.49 -16.65 4.65
CA PRO A 347 -16.52 -17.14 3.74
C PRO A 347 -17.01 -15.99 2.85
N CYS A 348 -17.27 -16.28 1.58
CA CYS A 348 -17.87 -15.26 0.72
C CYS A 348 -19.29 -14.93 1.20
N PRO A 349 -19.70 -13.65 1.21
CA PRO A 349 -21.04 -13.27 1.62
C PRO A 349 -22.09 -13.89 0.71
N ALA A 350 -23.14 -14.43 1.32
CA ALA A 350 -24.33 -14.86 0.60
C ALA A 350 -25.10 -13.64 0.09
N LYS A 351 -25.86 -13.83 -1.00
CA LYS A 351 -26.80 -12.82 -1.49
C LYS A 351 -27.86 -12.53 -0.43
N ASP A 352 -28.11 -11.25 -0.17
CA ASP A 352 -29.18 -10.79 0.70
C ASP A 352 -29.84 -9.50 0.16
N ALA A 353 -30.63 -8.82 1.00
CA ALA A 353 -31.34 -7.59 0.61
C ALA A 353 -30.41 -6.39 0.34
N ASN A 354 -29.21 -6.38 0.91
CA ASN A 354 -28.21 -5.31 0.85
C ASN A 354 -26.98 -5.70 0.01
N TRP A 355 -26.71 -6.99 -0.17
CA TRP A 355 -25.62 -7.55 -0.97
C TRP A 355 -26.18 -8.40 -2.11
N ILE A 356 -26.29 -7.81 -3.31
CA ILE A 356 -26.96 -8.45 -4.46
C ILE A 356 -26.02 -9.16 -5.43
N VAL A 357 -24.78 -9.45 -5.01
CA VAL A 357 -23.81 -10.19 -5.82
C VAL A 357 -24.20 -11.67 -5.86
N GLU A 358 -24.47 -12.19 -7.06
CA GLU A 358 -24.99 -13.56 -7.24
C GLU A 358 -23.89 -14.62 -7.40
N THR A 359 -22.69 -14.21 -7.79
CA THR A 359 -21.57 -15.10 -8.08
C THR A 359 -20.28 -14.61 -7.44
N THR A 360 -19.48 -15.55 -6.93
CA THR A 360 -18.12 -15.27 -6.45
C THR A 360 -17.09 -15.37 -7.57
N LEU A 361 -17.48 -15.83 -8.76
CA LEU A 361 -16.60 -15.84 -9.91
C LEU A 361 -16.27 -14.41 -10.32
N LEU A 362 -15.00 -14.18 -10.62
CA LEU A 362 -14.50 -12.89 -11.08
C LEU A 362 -14.43 -12.90 -12.62
N PRO A 363 -14.68 -11.76 -13.30
CA PRO A 363 -14.44 -11.67 -14.73
C PRO A 363 -13.00 -12.08 -15.06
N ALA A 364 -12.80 -12.76 -16.18
CA ALA A 364 -11.46 -13.10 -16.68
C ALA A 364 -10.69 -11.83 -17.07
N LEU A 365 -9.36 -11.88 -17.02
CA LEU A 365 -8.51 -10.80 -17.53
C LEU A 365 -8.91 -10.50 -18.99
N PRO A 366 -9.28 -9.25 -19.34
CA PRO A 366 -9.64 -8.88 -20.71
C PRO A 366 -8.54 -9.29 -21.71
N ASP A 367 -8.91 -9.82 -22.87
CA ASP A 367 -7.94 -10.40 -23.82
C ASP A 367 -6.85 -9.41 -24.22
N GLY A 368 -7.22 -8.14 -24.44
CA GLY A 368 -6.28 -7.07 -24.78
C GLY A 368 -5.30 -6.73 -23.65
N ALA A 369 -5.56 -7.13 -22.40
CA ALA A 369 -4.71 -6.89 -21.25
C ALA A 369 -3.70 -8.03 -21.00
N LYS A 370 -3.91 -9.23 -21.56
CA LYS A 370 -3.03 -10.39 -21.36
C LYS A 370 -1.58 -10.10 -21.74
N LYS A 371 -1.37 -9.34 -22.82
CA LYS A 371 -0.02 -8.95 -23.29
C LYS A 371 0.79 -8.17 -22.25
N PHE A 372 0.13 -7.40 -21.37
CA PHE A 372 0.84 -6.59 -20.37
C PHE A 372 1.57 -7.45 -19.34
N LEU A 373 1.07 -8.67 -19.06
CA LEU A 373 1.73 -9.59 -18.13
C LEU A 373 3.17 -9.92 -18.56
N THR A 374 3.46 -9.93 -19.87
CA THR A 374 4.77 -10.24 -20.43
C THR A 374 5.52 -9.01 -20.93
N GLU A 375 4.84 -8.09 -21.60
CA GLU A 375 5.45 -6.91 -22.25
C GLU A 375 5.60 -5.73 -21.28
N GLY A 376 4.86 -5.76 -20.17
CA GLY A 376 4.63 -4.60 -19.31
C GLY A 376 3.55 -3.67 -19.81
N ALA A 377 3.14 -2.72 -18.97
CA ALA A 377 2.05 -1.79 -19.27
C ALA A 377 2.39 -0.82 -20.42
N GLY A 378 3.68 -0.60 -20.69
CA GLY A 378 4.14 0.45 -21.59
C GLY A 378 3.98 1.84 -20.98
N LYS A 379 3.99 2.88 -21.81
CA LYS A 379 3.83 4.26 -21.35
C LYS A 379 2.42 4.49 -20.80
N GLY A 380 2.33 4.96 -19.55
CA GLY A 380 1.06 5.31 -18.93
C GLY A 380 0.35 6.47 -19.66
N PRO A 381 -1.01 6.51 -19.63
CA PRO A 381 -1.77 7.55 -20.31
C PRO A 381 -1.80 8.89 -19.57
N GLY A 382 -1.29 8.94 -18.33
CA GLY A 382 -1.27 10.12 -17.47
C GLY A 382 -2.66 10.62 -17.07
N LEU A 383 -2.69 11.81 -16.46
CA LEU A 383 -3.94 12.38 -15.92
C LEU A 383 -4.78 13.14 -16.95
N LYS A 384 -4.31 13.25 -18.20
CA LYS A 384 -4.97 13.98 -19.30
C LYS A 384 -5.34 13.09 -20.49
N GLY A 385 -5.28 11.76 -20.33
CA GLY A 385 -5.66 10.83 -21.39
C GLY A 385 -7.18 10.78 -21.64
N ALA A 386 -7.60 9.96 -22.61
CA ALA A 386 -9.00 9.90 -23.05
C ALA A 386 -9.97 9.24 -22.05
N GLY A 387 -9.44 8.60 -21.00
CA GLY A 387 -10.20 7.78 -20.06
C GLY A 387 -10.54 6.40 -20.61
N SER A 388 -11.16 5.57 -19.78
CA SER A 388 -11.32 4.13 -20.08
C SER A 388 -12.72 3.58 -19.88
N GLN A 389 -13.65 4.30 -19.23
CA GLN A 389 -14.90 3.72 -18.74
C GLN A 389 -15.78 3.07 -19.83
N ASN A 390 -15.64 3.48 -21.09
CA ASN A 390 -16.36 2.93 -22.25
C ASN A 390 -15.43 2.58 -23.42
N ALA A 391 -14.17 2.23 -23.16
CA ALA A 391 -13.17 1.98 -24.21
C ALA A 391 -13.37 0.67 -25.01
N GLY A 392 -14.35 -0.16 -24.64
CA GLY A 392 -14.59 -1.46 -25.24
C GLY A 392 -13.53 -2.50 -24.87
N GLY A 393 -13.68 -3.72 -25.39
CA GLY A 393 -12.74 -4.82 -25.09
C GLY A 393 -12.80 -5.31 -23.65
N SER A 394 -13.95 -5.17 -22.98
CA SER A 394 -14.22 -5.69 -21.65
C SER A 394 -14.23 -7.22 -21.65
N SER A 395 -14.04 -7.80 -20.48
CA SER A 395 -14.13 -9.25 -20.32
C SER A 395 -15.54 -9.77 -20.63
N THR A 396 -15.62 -10.89 -21.36
CA THR A 396 -16.87 -11.55 -21.76
C THR A 396 -17.10 -12.88 -21.04
N THR A 397 -16.16 -13.30 -20.21
CA THR A 397 -16.18 -14.60 -19.52
C THR A 397 -15.71 -14.47 -18.08
N ASP A 398 -16.01 -15.49 -17.28
CA ASP A 398 -15.53 -15.60 -15.90
C ASP A 398 -14.23 -16.41 -15.85
N ALA A 399 -13.33 -16.02 -14.95
CA ALA A 399 -12.14 -16.79 -14.63
C ALA A 399 -12.44 -17.99 -13.75
N ALA A 400 -11.69 -19.07 -13.93
CA ALA A 400 -11.63 -20.13 -12.92
C ALA A 400 -10.96 -19.58 -11.64
N PRO A 401 -11.47 -19.91 -10.44
CA PRO A 401 -10.80 -19.55 -9.19
C PRO A 401 -9.36 -20.05 -9.16
N GLY A 402 -8.42 -19.23 -8.69
CA GLY A 402 -6.99 -19.58 -8.64
C GLY A 402 -6.20 -19.27 -9.92
N SER A 403 -6.87 -18.90 -11.01
CA SER A 403 -6.23 -18.70 -12.33
C SER A 403 -5.19 -17.56 -12.37
N GLY A 404 -5.23 -16.61 -11.43
CA GLY A 404 -4.25 -15.52 -11.31
C GLY A 404 -2.87 -15.98 -10.82
N THR A 405 -2.72 -17.24 -10.41
CA THR A 405 -1.43 -17.83 -10.00
C THR A 405 -0.57 -18.30 -11.18
N SER A 406 -1.16 -18.55 -12.35
CA SER A 406 -0.54 -19.33 -13.45
C SER A 406 0.48 -18.55 -14.32
N GLY A 407 0.91 -17.36 -13.89
CA GLY A 407 1.82 -16.48 -14.64
C GLY A 407 3.32 -16.68 -14.39
N VAL A 408 3.73 -17.69 -13.61
CA VAL A 408 5.16 -18.00 -13.42
C VAL A 408 5.68 -18.62 -14.70
N THR A 409 6.40 -17.85 -15.51
CA THR A 409 7.27 -18.39 -16.55
C THR A 409 8.25 -19.36 -15.88
N ALA A 410 8.05 -20.64 -16.18
CA ALA A 410 8.94 -21.71 -15.78
C ALA A 410 10.33 -21.48 -16.37
N GLY A 411 11.24 -21.00 -15.54
CA GLY A 411 12.67 -20.89 -15.83
C GLY A 411 13.48 -21.83 -14.95
N ALA A 412 13.30 -23.14 -15.11
CA ALA A 412 14.31 -24.17 -14.85
C ALA A 412 13.77 -25.54 -15.29
N ALA A 413 14.34 -26.09 -16.36
CA ALA A 413 14.10 -27.46 -16.77
C ALA A 413 14.59 -28.44 -15.68
N GLY A 414 13.71 -29.36 -15.32
CA GLY A 414 14.01 -30.51 -14.47
C GLY A 414 12.87 -31.51 -14.58
N THR A 415 12.89 -32.32 -15.64
CA THR A 415 12.03 -33.48 -15.82
C THR A 415 12.13 -34.41 -14.61
N THR A 416 11.01 -34.73 -13.97
CA THR A 416 10.60 -36.13 -13.71
C THR A 416 9.24 -36.20 -13.01
N SER A 417 8.45 -37.16 -13.47
CA SER A 417 7.09 -37.46 -13.05
C SER A 417 7.03 -38.22 -11.73
N LYS A 418 6.08 -37.86 -10.86
CA LYS A 418 5.06 -38.71 -10.18
C LYS A 418 4.71 -38.19 -8.79
N ALA A 419 3.42 -38.28 -8.49
CA ALA A 419 2.75 -37.90 -7.25
C ALA A 419 3.16 -38.75 -6.04
N ALA A 420 3.18 -38.13 -4.85
CA ALA A 420 2.46 -38.54 -3.62
C ALA A 420 3.05 -37.87 -2.36
N GLY A 421 2.19 -37.42 -1.44
CA GLY A 421 2.39 -37.52 0.02
C GLY A 421 3.34 -36.54 0.75
N VAL A 422 2.72 -35.57 1.44
CA VAL A 422 3.07 -34.85 2.69
C VAL A 422 4.41 -35.19 3.40
N SER A 423 5.21 -34.16 3.76
CA SER A 423 5.88 -34.05 5.07
C SER A 423 6.54 -32.68 5.29
N LEU A 424 6.24 -32.06 6.43
CA LEU A 424 6.94 -30.92 7.03
C LEU A 424 8.33 -31.36 7.54
N MET A 425 9.42 -30.89 6.96
CA MET A 425 10.71 -30.65 7.63
C MET A 425 11.57 -29.68 6.81
N ALA A 426 12.06 -28.62 7.46
CA ALA A 426 13.04 -27.70 6.89
C ALA A 426 14.38 -28.41 6.63
N PRO A 427 15.18 -27.98 5.64
CA PRO A 427 16.45 -28.62 5.33
C PRO A 427 17.47 -28.39 6.45
N LEU A 428 17.99 -29.49 7.00
CA LEU A 428 19.09 -29.52 7.95
C LEU A 428 20.38 -29.11 7.24
N ASP A 429 21.09 -28.10 7.78
CA ASP A 429 22.42 -27.70 7.32
C ASP A 429 23.41 -28.86 7.55
N LYS A 430 24.04 -29.34 6.47
CA LYS A 430 24.95 -30.50 6.49
C LYS A 430 26.41 -30.10 6.74
N ALA A 431 26.71 -28.81 6.88
CA ALA A 431 28.06 -28.33 7.19
C ALA A 431 28.67 -28.93 8.48
N PRO A 432 27.92 -29.17 9.58
CA PRO A 432 28.50 -29.72 10.81
C PRO A 432 28.96 -31.18 10.67
N PHE A 433 28.26 -31.99 9.86
CA PHE A 433 28.56 -33.42 9.71
C PHE A 433 29.80 -33.70 8.85
N ILE A 434 30.09 -32.83 7.88
CA ILE A 434 31.30 -32.93 7.05
C ILE A 434 32.55 -32.62 7.89
N ILE A 435 32.45 -31.64 8.80
CA ILE A 435 33.57 -31.26 9.68
C ILE A 435 33.83 -32.35 10.73
N SER A 436 32.79 -32.94 11.32
CA SER A 436 32.96 -34.06 12.25
C SER A 436 33.53 -35.32 11.59
N GLY A 437 33.18 -35.61 10.34
CA GLY A 437 33.73 -36.73 9.58
C GLY A 437 35.23 -36.57 9.26
N ILE A 438 35.68 -35.36 8.94
CA ILE A 438 37.08 -35.07 8.64
C ILE A 438 37.95 -35.18 9.92
N VAL A 439 37.46 -34.71 11.07
CA VAL A 439 38.18 -34.81 12.36
C VAL A 439 38.29 -36.27 12.83
N ALA A 440 37.26 -37.09 12.64
CA ALA A 440 37.30 -38.52 12.96
C ALA A 440 38.27 -39.30 12.05
N PHE A 441 38.37 -38.92 10.77
CA PHE A 441 39.30 -39.57 9.84
C PHE A 441 40.78 -39.27 10.17
N PHE A 442 41.11 -38.04 10.54
CA PHE A 442 42.49 -37.67 10.91
C PHE A 442 42.91 -38.16 12.30
N THR A 443 41.99 -38.38 13.23
CA THR A 443 42.28 -38.98 14.54
C THR A 443 42.49 -40.50 14.45
N LEU A 444 41.74 -41.21 13.59
CA LEU A 444 41.98 -42.63 13.32
C LEU A 444 43.25 -42.88 12.49
N ALA A 445 43.57 -42.03 11.50
CA ALA A 445 44.80 -42.18 10.71
C ALA A 445 46.08 -41.88 11.53
N GLY A 446 46.01 -40.97 12.51
CA GLY A 446 47.13 -40.69 13.42
C GLY A 446 47.42 -41.78 14.45
N ALA A 447 46.45 -42.65 14.75
CA ALA A 447 46.61 -43.75 15.71
C ALA A 447 47.21 -45.04 15.09
N PHE A 448 47.33 -45.12 13.76
CA PHE A 448 47.95 -46.23 13.04
C PHE A 448 49.38 -45.93 12.51
N ALA A 449 49.96 -44.79 12.92
CA ALA A 449 51.31 -44.38 12.56
C ALA A 449 52.23 -44.17 13.78
N LEU A 450 52.13 -45.07 14.77
CA LEU A 450 53.08 -45.29 15.86
C LEU A 450 53.54 -46.75 15.88
#